data_AF-A0A098F1M2-F1
#
_entry.id   AF-A0A098F1M2-F1
#
_cell.length_a   1.000
_cell.length_b   1.000
_cell.length_c   1.000
_cell.angle_alpha   90.00
_cell.angle_beta   90.00
_cell.angle_gamma   90.00
#
_symmetry.space_group_name_H-M   'P 1'
#
loop_
_entity.id
_entity.type
_entity.pdbx_description
1 polymer ?
#
loop_
_entity_poly.entity_id
_entity_poly.type
_entity_poly.pdbx_seq_one_letter_code
_entity_poly.pdbx_strand_id
1 'polypeptide(L)'
;MKNQKGITLIEVLGTLAILTIVSGLVYGVLIGTTNNYNRLSAKADLSREANLILATIKNYHEKTEKTAGNPRAEYEIDYLSGQYFIGAKNAATNQLYSKNFMVEVIKDGVLVDSKIKIPSTEPLKLKVIVKNSKGQFYETDTIIKKY
;
A
#
# COMPACT_ATOMS: atom_id res chain seq x y z
N MET A 1 -68.76 -18.47 0.77
CA MET A 1 -68.48 -17.63 -0.41
C MET A 1 -67.25 -16.78 -0.10
N LYS A 2 -66.16 -16.88 -0.88
CA LYS A 2 -64.90 -16.15 -0.62
C LYS A 2 -64.97 -14.78 -1.31
N ASN A 3 -64.81 -13.72 -0.52
CA ASN A 3 -64.84 -12.33 -0.97
C ASN A 3 -63.49 -12.00 -1.66
N GLN A 4 -63.44 -12.01 -2.99
CA GLN A 4 -62.24 -11.59 -3.73
C GLN A 4 -62.27 -10.08 -3.95
N LYS A 5 -61.72 -9.32 -2.99
CA LYS A 5 -61.42 -7.90 -3.21
C LYS A 5 -60.22 -7.80 -4.15
N GLY A 6 -60.42 -7.20 -5.32
CA GLY A 6 -59.34 -6.91 -6.27
C GLY A 6 -58.44 -5.79 -5.76
N ILE A 7 -57.20 -5.74 -6.27
CA ILE A 7 -56.26 -4.65 -6.01
C ILE A 7 -56.71 -3.40 -6.77
N THR A 8 -56.76 -2.26 -6.08
CA THR A 8 -57.09 -0.98 -6.73
C THR A 8 -55.84 -0.31 -7.31
N LEU A 9 -56.02 0.47 -8.38
CA LEU A 9 -54.91 1.16 -9.06
C LEU A 9 -54.15 2.11 -8.12
N ILE A 10 -54.86 2.75 -7.19
CA ILE A 10 -54.26 3.67 -6.22
C ILE A 10 -53.37 2.95 -5.21
N GLU A 11 -53.71 1.72 -4.80
CA GLU A 11 -52.88 0.90 -3.93
C GLU A 11 -51.59 0.46 -4.65
N VAL A 12 -51.67 0.13 -5.94
CA VAL A 12 -50.48 -0.19 -6.76
C VAL A 12 -49.57 1.03 -6.91
N LEU A 13 -50.14 2.20 -7.21
CA LEU A 13 -49.36 3.43 -7.35
C LEU A 13 -48.70 3.85 -6.04
N GLY A 14 -49.43 3.77 -4.93
CA GLY A 14 -48.90 4.07 -3.60
C GLY A 14 -47.75 3.14 -3.20
N THR A 15 -47.90 1.84 -3.45
CA THR A 15 -46.84 0.86 -3.15
C THR A 15 -45.61 1.04 -4.03
N LEU A 16 -45.77 1.29 -5.34
CA LEU A 16 -44.66 1.59 -6.25
C LEU A 16 -43.93 2.88 -5.89
N ALA A 17 -44.66 3.92 -5.47
CA ALA A 17 -44.08 5.18 -5.03
C ALA A 17 -43.18 4.98 -3.80
N ILE A 18 -43.69 4.28 -2.78
CA ILE A 18 -42.93 3.96 -1.57
C ILE A 18 -41.73 3.07 -1.91
N LEU A 19 -41.91 2.05 -2.74
CA LEU A 19 -40.83 1.14 -3.14
C LEU A 19 -39.70 1.89 -3.84
N THR A 20 -40.03 2.86 -4.70
CA THR A 20 -39.04 3.66 -5.42
C THR A 20 -38.22 4.52 -4.47
N ILE A 21 -38.89 5.18 -3.51
CA ILE A 21 -38.22 6.00 -2.48
C ILE A 21 -37.28 5.13 -1.64
N VAL A 22 -37.79 4.00 -1.12
CA VAL A 22 -37.01 3.09 -0.28
C VAL A 22 -35.82 2.53 -1.05
N SER A 23 -36.04 2.06 -2.29
CA SER A 23 -34.97 1.51 -3.13
C SER A 23 -33.89 2.55 -3.41
N GLY A 24 -34.27 3.79 -3.74
CA GLY A 24 -33.31 4.87 -4.00
C GLY A 24 -32.40 5.16 -2.79
N LEU A 25 -32.98 5.19 -1.58
CA LEU A 25 -32.23 5.37 -0.34
C LEU A 25 -31.25 4.20 -0.10
N VAL A 26 -31.72 2.96 -0.27
CA VAL A 26 -30.89 1.76 -0.10
C VAL A 26 -29.73 1.76 -1.10
N TYR A 27 -29.99 2.04 -2.37
CA TYR A 27 -28.94 2.12 -3.39
C TYR A 27 -27.91 3.22 -3.08
N GLY A 28 -28.35 4.39 -2.63
CA GLY A 28 -27.44 5.48 -2.25
C GLY A 28 -26.47 5.06 -1.14
N VAL A 29 -26.98 4.40 -0.10
CA VAL A 29 -26.15 3.89 1.01
C VAL A 29 -25.19 2.80 0.54
N LEU A 30 -25.65 1.86 -0.28
CA LEU A 30 -24.81 0.77 -0.79
C LEU A 30 -23.65 1.28 -1.64
N ILE A 31 -23.91 2.22 -2.55
CA ILE A 31 -22.88 2.82 -3.40
C ILE A 31 -21.88 3.60 -2.55
N GLY A 32 -22.36 4.41 -1.61
CA GLY A 32 -21.50 5.16 -0.69
C GLY A 32 -20.59 4.26 0.13
N THR A 33 -21.16 3.19 0.69
CA THR A 33 -20.42 2.20 1.49
C THR A 33 -19.36 1.48 0.66
N THR A 34 -19.72 1.02 -0.54
CA THR A 34 -18.80 0.32 -1.45
C THR A 34 -17.63 1.20 -1.86
N ASN A 35 -17.89 2.46 -2.20
CA ASN A 35 -16.85 3.41 -2.57
C ASN A 35 -15.91 3.72 -1.41
N ASN A 36 -16.45 3.91 -0.21
CA ASN A 36 -15.66 4.13 1.00
C ASN A 36 -14.80 2.90 1.33
N TYR A 37 -15.39 1.71 1.27
CA TYR A 37 -14.67 0.46 1.49
C TYR A 37 -13.49 0.30 0.51
N ASN A 38 -13.72 0.54 -0.79
CA ASN A 38 -12.67 0.47 -1.80
C ASN A 38 -11.51 1.44 -1.52
N ARG A 39 -11.83 2.67 -1.07
CA ARG A 39 -10.82 3.67 -0.72
C ARG A 39 -10.03 3.27 0.53
N LEU A 40 -10.70 2.77 1.57
CA LEU A 40 -10.07 2.31 2.81
C LEU A 40 -9.18 1.09 2.57
N SER A 41 -9.70 0.11 1.83
CA SER A 41 -8.96 -1.10 1.45
C SER A 41 -7.69 -0.75 0.67
N ALA A 42 -7.79 0.12 -0.34
CA ALA A 42 -6.61 0.57 -1.10
C ALA A 42 -5.57 1.29 -0.22
N LYS A 43 -6.01 2.11 0.75
CA LYS A 43 -5.10 2.77 1.69
C LYS A 43 -4.42 1.76 2.62
N ALA A 44 -5.15 0.74 3.07
CA ALA A 44 -4.61 -0.33 3.91
C ALA A 44 -3.56 -1.14 3.15
N ASP A 45 -3.81 -1.49 1.90
CA ASP A 45 -2.85 -2.19 1.04
C ASP A 45 -1.57 -1.37 0.81
N LEU A 46 -1.70 -0.08 0.48
CA LEU A 46 -0.55 0.81 0.30
C LEU A 46 0.30 0.94 1.58
N SER A 47 -0.36 1.08 2.73
CA SER A 47 0.35 1.14 4.03
C SER A 47 1.02 -0.18 4.38
N ARG A 48 0.35 -1.32 4.14
CA ARG A 48 0.92 -2.65 4.34
C ARG A 48 2.17 -2.85 3.50
N GLU A 49 2.12 -2.47 2.22
CA GLU A 49 3.27 -2.57 1.32
C GLU A 49 4.44 -1.70 1.79
N ALA A 50 4.17 -0.43 2.14
CA ALA A 50 5.19 0.47 2.67
C ALA A 50 5.86 -0.09 3.94
N ASN A 51 5.06 -0.67 4.83
CA ASN A 51 5.56 -1.28 6.06
C ASN A 51 6.38 -2.55 5.78
N LEU A 52 6.00 -3.37 4.79
CA LEU A 52 6.79 -4.53 4.36
C LEU A 52 8.15 -4.11 3.79
N ILE A 53 8.19 -3.05 2.96
CA ILE A 53 9.43 -2.45 2.45
C ILE A 53 10.31 -2.02 3.61
N LEU A 54 9.78 -1.21 4.53
CA LEU A 54 10.53 -0.71 5.68
C LEU A 54 11.02 -1.84 6.59
N ALA A 55 10.19 -2.84 6.87
CA ALA A 55 10.56 -4.00 7.68
C ALA A 55 11.68 -4.81 7.02
N THR A 56 11.63 -4.95 5.69
CA THR A 56 12.68 -5.64 4.92
C THR A 56 14.00 -4.89 5.01
N ILE A 57 14.00 -3.57 4.73
CA ILE A 57 15.21 -2.74 4.84
C ILE A 57 15.75 -2.78 6.27
N LYS A 58 14.87 -2.64 7.28
CA LYS A 58 15.25 -2.74 8.68
C LYS A 58 15.91 -4.08 9.00
N ASN A 59 15.38 -5.19 8.49
CA ASN A 59 15.96 -6.50 8.72
C ASN A 59 17.39 -6.61 8.16
N TYR A 60 17.62 -6.10 6.95
CA TYR A 60 18.97 -6.02 6.37
C TYR A 60 19.88 -5.12 7.19
N HIS A 61 19.37 -3.97 7.62
CA HIS A 61 20.11 -3.02 8.42
C HIS A 61 20.52 -3.62 9.78
N GLU A 62 19.64 -4.32 10.48
CA GLU A 62 19.95 -4.96 11.76
C GLU A 62 20.90 -6.15 11.59
N LYS A 63 20.68 -7.02 10.59
CA LYS A 63 21.44 -8.27 10.43
C LYS A 63 22.78 -8.12 9.72
N THR A 64 23.01 -7.03 9.00
CA THR A 64 24.28 -6.86 8.28
C THR A 64 25.39 -6.52 9.28
N GLU A 65 26.39 -7.38 9.37
CA GLU A 65 27.51 -7.27 10.30
C GLU A 65 28.86 -7.14 9.58
N LYS A 66 29.88 -6.75 10.33
CA LYS A 66 31.24 -6.69 9.81
C LYS A 66 31.76 -8.12 9.62
N THR A 67 32.23 -8.41 8.42
CA THR A 67 32.90 -9.68 8.09
C THR A 67 34.20 -9.39 7.33
N ALA A 68 35.05 -10.41 7.15
CA ALA A 68 36.28 -10.24 6.35
C ALA A 68 35.99 -9.73 4.92
N GLY A 69 34.89 -10.16 4.30
CA GLY A 69 34.44 -9.70 2.97
C GLY A 69 33.60 -8.41 3.00
N ASN A 70 33.18 -7.95 4.18
CA ASN A 70 32.35 -6.76 4.35
C ASN A 70 32.75 -5.98 5.63
N PRO A 71 33.94 -5.35 5.65
CA PRO A 71 34.49 -4.71 6.86
C PRO A 71 33.68 -3.48 7.31
N ARG A 72 32.85 -2.92 6.42
CA ARG A 72 31.98 -1.76 6.67
C ARG A 72 30.54 -2.15 6.98
N ALA A 73 30.22 -3.45 7.02
CA ALA A 73 28.86 -3.95 7.23
C ALA A 73 27.84 -3.27 6.28
N GLU A 74 28.18 -3.22 5.00
CA GLU A 74 27.36 -2.60 3.95
C GLU A 74 26.39 -3.62 3.34
N TYR A 75 25.17 -3.19 3.09
CA TYR A 75 24.23 -3.86 2.19
C TYR A 75 23.87 -2.91 1.05
N GLU A 76 23.13 -3.40 0.05
CA GLU A 76 22.85 -2.62 -1.15
C GLU A 76 21.36 -2.53 -1.43
N ILE A 77 20.94 -1.36 -1.90
CA ILE A 77 19.67 -1.16 -2.59
C ILE A 77 20.02 -0.78 -4.02
N ASP A 78 19.45 -1.50 -4.99
CA ASP A 78 19.67 -1.27 -6.41
C ASP A 78 18.35 -0.90 -7.09
N TYR A 79 18.39 0.09 -7.97
CA TYR A 79 17.26 0.49 -8.78
C TYR A 79 17.55 0.14 -10.24
N LEU A 80 16.86 -0.89 -10.72
CA LEU A 80 17.05 -1.42 -12.07
C LEU A 80 15.70 -1.55 -12.75
N SER A 81 15.59 -0.92 -13.93
CA SER A 81 14.41 -1.04 -14.80
C SER A 81 13.07 -0.75 -14.10
N GLY A 82 13.04 0.25 -13.21
CA GLY A 82 11.82 0.64 -12.50
C GLY A 82 11.51 -0.20 -11.26
N GLN A 83 12.45 -1.01 -10.76
CA GLN A 83 12.28 -1.85 -9.58
C GLN A 83 13.44 -1.71 -8.61
N TYR A 84 13.11 -1.79 -7.32
CA TYR A 84 14.07 -1.82 -6.23
C TYR A 84 14.39 -3.24 -5.82
N PHE A 85 15.68 -3.53 -5.73
CA PHE A 85 16.23 -4.77 -5.21
C PHE A 85 17.07 -4.46 -3.97
N ILE A 86 17.09 -5.39 -3.02
CA ILE A 86 17.90 -5.31 -1.81
C ILE A 86 18.70 -6.59 -1.64
N GLY A 87 19.89 -6.49 -1.05
CA GLY A 87 20.67 -7.67 -0.71
C GLY A 87 21.99 -7.33 -0.06
N ALA A 88 22.79 -8.37 0.16
CA ALA A 88 24.15 -8.21 0.65
C ALA A 88 25.00 -7.38 -0.32
N LYS A 89 26.17 -6.93 0.14
CA LYS A 89 27.15 -6.20 -0.67
C LYS A 89 27.41 -6.89 -2.01
N ASN A 90 27.30 -6.12 -3.10
CA ASN A 90 27.38 -6.52 -4.50
C ASN A 90 26.38 -7.63 -4.93
N ALA A 91 25.32 -7.89 -4.17
CA ALA A 91 24.40 -9.01 -4.37
C ALA A 91 22.93 -8.62 -4.07
N ALA A 92 22.49 -7.45 -4.53
CA ALA A 92 21.10 -7.00 -4.43
C ALA A 92 20.20 -7.71 -5.46
N THR A 93 19.62 -8.85 -5.09
CA THR A 93 18.76 -9.66 -5.97
C THR A 93 17.33 -9.80 -5.46
N ASN A 94 17.06 -9.48 -4.18
CA ASN A 94 15.73 -9.66 -3.61
C ASN A 94 14.86 -8.45 -3.92
N GLN A 95 13.75 -8.68 -4.61
CA GLN A 95 12.81 -7.60 -4.93
C GLN A 95 12.21 -7.02 -3.64
N LEU A 96 12.21 -5.69 -3.53
CA LEU A 96 11.85 -5.00 -2.29
C LEU A 96 10.34 -4.84 -2.08
N TYR A 97 9.56 -4.91 -3.16
CA TYR A 97 8.11 -4.68 -3.17
C TYR A 97 7.41 -5.42 -4.31
N SER A 98 6.10 -5.61 -4.23
CA SER A 98 5.29 -6.26 -5.27
C SER A 98 5.13 -5.40 -6.54
N LYS A 99 5.16 -6.02 -7.73
CA LYS A 99 5.07 -5.33 -9.04
C LYS A 99 3.77 -4.52 -9.26
N ASN A 100 2.77 -4.71 -8.41
CA ASN A 100 1.48 -4.02 -8.51
C ASN A 100 1.53 -2.57 -8.01
N PHE A 101 2.65 -2.15 -7.41
CA PHE A 101 2.83 -0.81 -6.89
C PHE A 101 3.97 -0.10 -7.60
N MET A 102 3.90 1.23 -7.64
CA MET A 102 5.07 2.06 -7.94
C MET A 102 5.64 2.54 -6.62
N VAL A 103 6.95 2.42 -6.45
CA VAL A 103 7.64 2.78 -5.21
C VAL A 103 8.71 3.80 -5.51
N GLU A 104 8.89 4.74 -4.59
CA GLU A 104 10.01 5.67 -4.54
C GLU A 104 10.68 5.51 -3.17
N VAL A 105 11.97 5.22 -3.17
CA VAL A 105 12.79 5.15 -1.95
C VAL A 105 13.67 6.39 -1.90
N ILE A 106 13.59 7.15 -0.82
CA ILE A 106 14.32 8.40 -0.62
C ILE A 106 15.21 8.25 0.61
N LYS A 107 16.53 8.32 0.41
CA LYS A 107 17.53 8.25 1.48
C LYS A 107 18.09 9.64 1.73
N ASP A 108 18.05 10.10 2.98
CA ASP A 108 18.55 11.43 3.38
C ASP A 108 17.99 12.59 2.53
N GLY A 109 16.74 12.45 2.04
CA GLY A 109 16.10 13.45 1.17
C GLY A 109 16.42 13.31 -0.32
N VAL A 110 17.28 12.37 -0.72
CA VAL A 110 17.66 12.12 -2.12
C VAL A 110 16.96 10.85 -2.62
N LEU A 111 16.33 10.93 -3.79
CA LEU A 111 15.74 9.77 -4.45
C LEU A 111 16.83 8.75 -4.78
N VAL A 112 16.59 7.48 -4.44
CA VAL A 112 17.45 6.37 -4.83
C VAL A 112 17.04 5.97 -6.25
N ASP A 113 17.79 6.42 -7.25
CA ASP A 113 17.55 6.15 -8.67
C ASP A 113 18.63 5.24 -9.30
N SER A 114 19.54 4.75 -8.46
CA SER A 114 20.69 3.95 -8.84
C SER A 114 21.16 3.10 -7.66
N LYS A 115 22.14 2.23 -7.91
CA LYS A 115 22.75 1.39 -6.88
C LYS A 115 23.41 2.22 -5.79
N ILE A 116 22.98 1.99 -4.55
CA ILE A 116 23.58 2.59 -3.36
C ILE A 116 24.03 1.53 -2.36
N LYS A 117 25.15 1.82 -1.70
CA LYS A 117 25.65 1.06 -0.55
C LYS A 117 25.20 1.75 0.72
N ILE A 118 24.69 0.97 1.67
CA ILE A 118 24.18 1.47 2.93
C ILE A 118 24.96 0.79 4.07
N PRO A 119 25.72 1.54 4.88
CA PRO A 119 26.36 0.99 6.07
C PRO A 119 25.29 0.69 7.13
N SER A 120 25.35 -0.49 7.74
CA SER A 120 24.47 -0.84 8.87
C SER A 120 24.88 -0.24 10.21
N THR A 121 26.08 0.35 10.27
CA THR A 121 26.66 0.91 11.49
C THR A 121 26.18 2.32 11.80
N GLU A 122 25.47 2.96 10.86
CA GLU A 122 25.01 4.34 10.97
C GLU A 122 23.48 4.39 10.92
N PRO A 123 22.82 5.30 11.68
CA PRO A 123 21.39 5.50 11.54
C PRO A 123 20.99 5.81 10.10
N LEU A 124 19.98 5.12 9.61
CA LEU A 124 19.48 5.27 8.26
C LEU A 124 18.16 6.02 8.24
N LYS A 125 18.16 7.23 7.68
CA LYS A 125 16.93 8.00 7.43
C LYS A 125 16.36 7.64 6.06
N LEU A 126 15.12 7.16 6.06
CA LEU A 126 14.43 6.71 4.86
C LEU A 126 13.01 7.23 4.81
N LYS A 127 12.63 7.65 3.61
CA LYS A 127 11.25 7.89 3.23
C LYS A 127 10.88 6.93 2.11
N VAL A 128 9.70 6.32 2.22
CA VAL A 128 9.15 5.42 1.21
C VAL A 128 7.78 5.95 0.79
N ILE A 129 7.60 6.10 -0.52
CA ILE A 129 6.33 6.48 -1.13
C ILE A 129 5.86 5.29 -1.98
N VAL A 130 4.66 4.81 -1.72
CA VAL A 130 4.02 3.71 -2.48
C VAL A 130 2.78 4.27 -3.17
N LYS A 131 2.64 3.99 -4.47
CA LYS A 131 1.52 4.44 -5.31
C LYS A 131 0.85 3.24 -5.98
N ASN A 132 -0.47 3.26 -6.10
CA ASN A 132 -1.23 2.28 -6.89
C ASN A 132 -1.57 2.82 -8.29
N SER A 133 -2.12 1.97 -9.15
CA SER A 133 -2.53 2.32 -10.52
C SER A 133 -3.64 3.38 -10.59
N LYS A 134 -4.37 3.62 -9.51
CA LYS A 134 -5.42 4.66 -9.41
C LYS A 134 -4.87 6.01 -8.94
N GLY A 135 -3.54 6.14 -8.78
CA GLY A 135 -2.88 7.36 -8.33
C GLY A 135 -2.99 7.63 -6.82
N GLN A 136 -3.58 6.73 -6.04
CA GLN A 136 -3.56 6.84 -4.58
C GLN A 136 -2.17 6.51 -4.07
N PHE A 137 -1.71 7.21 -3.04
CA PHE A 137 -0.39 7.01 -2.47
C PHE A 137 -0.40 6.95 -0.94
N TYR A 138 0.64 6.33 -0.40
CA TYR A 138 0.96 6.33 1.01
C TYR A 138 2.44 6.66 1.18
N GLU A 139 2.75 7.54 2.12
CA GLU A 139 4.10 7.99 2.44
C GLU A 139 4.41 7.68 3.91
N THR A 140 5.63 7.24 4.16
CA THR A 140 6.15 7.01 5.51
C THR A 140 7.62 7.42 5.58
N ASP A 141 8.02 8.06 6.68
CA ASP A 141 9.38 8.49 6.98
C ASP A 141 9.81 7.84 8.31
N THR A 142 11.01 7.30 8.34
CA THR A 142 11.55 6.63 9.53
C THR A 142 13.06 6.74 9.61
N ILE A 143 13.58 6.60 10.84
CA ILE A 143 14.99 6.44 11.12
C ILE A 143 15.20 5.03 11.67
N ILE A 144 15.95 4.22 10.94
CA ILE A 144 16.33 2.87 11.34
C ILE A 144 17.67 2.97 12.07
N LYS A 145 17.75 2.40 13.28
CA LYS A 145 18.99 2.28 14.04
C LYS A 145 19.26 0.81 14.29
N LYS A 146 20.52 0.41 14.16
CA LYS A 146 21.00 -0.88 14.64
C LYS A 146 21.30 -0.77 16.15
N TYR A 147 20.77 -1.70 16.93
CA TYR A 147 20.97 -1.82 18.38
C TYR A 147 21.95 -2.94 18.70
#